data_AF-A0A4D9DLE7-F1
#
_entry.id   AF-A0A4D9DLE7-F1
#
_cell.length_a   1.000
_cell.length_b   1.000
_cell.length_c   1.000
_cell.angle_alpha   90.00
_cell.angle_beta   90.00
_cell.angle_gamma   90.00
#
_symmetry.space_group_name_H-M   'P 1'
#
loop_
_entity.id
_entity.type
_entity.pdbx_description
1 polymer ?
#
loop_
_entity_poly.entity_id
_entity_poly.type
_entity_poly.pdbx_seq_one_letter_code
_entity_poly.pdbx_strand_id
1 'polypeptide(L)'
;MGRTQRCLLCLKVELFIFNLIFWFDRYAQDDLKSGLRRYGAPGEPALTQAWDTVQTEFRCCGVQNYTDWFELRNGTGVPESCCLEHGAPCSGLGAAWWKEVSAPPCP
;
A
#
# COMPACT_ATOMS: atom_id res chain seq x y z
N MET A 1 -0.85 -6.15 47.90
CA MET A 1 -0.23 -6.31 46.56
C MET A 1 -1.31 -6.64 45.55
N GLY A 2 -1.93 -5.66 44.89
CA GLY A 2 -3.08 -5.94 43.99
C GLY A 2 -3.47 -4.79 43.05
N ARG A 3 -3.22 -3.53 43.45
CA ARG A 3 -3.37 -2.37 42.56
C ARG A 3 -2.24 -2.29 41.52
N THR A 4 -1.00 -2.52 41.91
CA THR A 4 0.18 -2.48 41.02
C THR A 4 0.17 -3.60 39.98
N GLN A 5 -0.29 -4.80 40.35
CA GLN A 5 -0.31 -5.98 39.48
C GLN A 5 -1.42 -5.94 38.42
N ARG A 6 -2.57 -5.32 38.75
CA ARG A 6 -3.63 -5.01 37.77
C ARG A 6 -3.18 -3.98 36.74
N CYS A 7 -2.45 -2.95 37.16
CA CYS A 7 -1.88 -1.95 36.25
C CYS A 7 -0.78 -2.55 35.35
N LEU A 8 0.06 -3.44 35.88
CA LEU A 8 1.05 -4.20 35.10
C LEU A 8 0.43 -5.15 34.07
N LEU A 9 -0.69 -5.80 34.40
CA LEU A 9 -1.42 -6.65 33.45
C LEU A 9 -2.01 -5.82 32.30
N CYS A 10 -2.59 -4.65 32.60
CA CYS A 10 -3.09 -3.72 31.58
C CYS A 10 -1.98 -3.23 30.65
N LEU A 11 -0.85 -2.77 31.20
CA LEU A 11 0.30 -2.31 30.40
C LEU A 11 0.86 -3.43 29.52
N LYS A 12 0.92 -4.68 30.01
CA LYS A 12 1.33 -5.83 29.21
C LYS A 12 0.37 -6.12 28.05
N VAL A 13 -0.95 -6.03 28.29
CA VAL A 13 -1.97 -6.25 27.26
C VAL A 13 -1.90 -5.16 26.20
N GLU A 14 -1.77 -3.89 26.59
CA GLU A 14 -1.60 -2.78 25.64
C GLU A 14 -0.34 -2.98 24.79
N LEU A 15 0.81 -3.24 25.42
CA LEU A 15 2.05 -3.49 24.68
C LEU A 15 1.93 -4.69 23.75
N PHE A 16 1.30 -5.79 24.20
CA PHE A 16 1.08 -6.95 23.34
C PHE A 16 0.18 -6.62 22.15
N ILE A 17 -0.92 -5.90 22.38
CA ILE A 17 -1.82 -5.44 21.31
C ILE A 17 -1.08 -4.50 20.35
N PHE A 18 -0.32 -3.53 20.84
CA PHE A 18 0.49 -2.65 19.98
C PHE A 18 1.48 -3.46 19.14
N ASN A 19 2.22 -4.39 19.74
CA ASN A 19 3.16 -5.26 19.01
C ASN A 19 2.43 -6.13 17.98
N LEU A 20 1.24 -6.65 18.31
CA LEU A 20 0.42 -7.38 17.36
C LEU A 20 -0.03 -6.49 16.20
N ILE A 21 -0.57 -5.29 16.46
CA ILE A 21 -1.00 -4.34 15.43
C ILE A 21 0.18 -4.02 14.50
N PHE A 22 1.32 -3.60 15.07
CA PHE A 22 2.52 -3.31 14.27
C PHE A 22 3.00 -4.52 13.46
N TRP A 23 2.89 -5.72 14.01
CA TRP A 23 3.25 -6.95 13.32
C TRP A 23 2.28 -7.28 12.18
N PHE A 24 0.97 -7.16 12.42
CA PHE A 24 -0.06 -7.40 11.42
C PHE A 24 0.04 -6.41 10.26
N ASP A 25 0.26 -5.13 10.53
CA ASP A 25 0.42 -4.10 9.49
C ASP A 25 1.62 -4.40 8.59
N ARG A 26 2.73 -4.87 9.19
CA ARG A 26 3.93 -5.26 8.42
C ARG A 26 3.66 -6.48 7.55
N TYR A 27 3.03 -7.50 8.13
CA TYR A 27 2.67 -8.71 7.41
C TYR A 27 1.76 -8.42 6.21
N ALA A 28 0.72 -7.60 6.42
CA ALA A 28 -0.21 -7.22 5.35
C ALA A 28 0.49 -6.43 4.23
N GLN A 29 1.36 -5.48 4.59
CA GLN A 29 2.13 -4.73 3.59
C GLN A 29 3.06 -5.63 2.77
N ASP A 30 3.73 -6.60 3.39
CA ASP A 30 4.61 -7.52 2.68
C ASP A 30 3.84 -8.43 1.71
N ASP A 31 2.66 -8.92 2.11
CA ASP A 31 1.79 -9.73 1.24
C ASP A 31 1.25 -8.92 0.05
N LEU A 32 0.78 -7.69 0.30
CA LEU A 32 0.33 -6.78 -0.75
C LEU A 32 1.47 -6.42 -1.71
N LYS A 33 2.69 -6.15 -1.21
CA LYS A 33 3.86 -5.89 -2.07
C LYS A 33 4.24 -7.12 -2.90
N SER A 34 4.06 -8.33 -2.37
CA SER A 34 4.21 -9.58 -3.12
C SER A 34 3.14 -9.73 -4.22
N GLY A 35 1.91 -9.29 -3.96
CA GLY A 35 0.87 -9.13 -4.97
C GLY A 35 1.26 -8.15 -6.08
N LEU A 36 1.79 -6.99 -5.71
CA LEU A 36 2.22 -5.94 -6.64
C LEU A 36 3.32 -6.43 -7.61
N ARG A 37 4.27 -7.25 -7.13
CA ARG A 37 5.33 -7.87 -7.95
C ARG A 37 4.82 -8.72 -9.11
N ARG A 38 3.60 -9.24 -9.01
CA ARG A 38 2.96 -10.10 -10.03
C ARG A 38 2.01 -9.32 -10.94
N TYR A 39 1.89 -8.01 -10.75
CA TYR A 39 1.11 -7.16 -11.64
C TYR A 39 1.60 -7.30 -13.09
N GLY A 40 0.69 -7.58 -14.03
CA GLY A 40 1.02 -7.80 -15.44
C GLY A 40 1.65 -9.17 -15.75
N ALA A 41 1.74 -10.09 -14.78
CA ALA A 41 2.28 -11.42 -15.02
C ALA A 41 1.39 -12.21 -16.01
N PRO A 42 2.00 -12.98 -16.94
CA PRO A 42 1.25 -13.82 -17.86
C PRO A 42 0.49 -14.89 -17.08
N GLY A 43 -0.81 -15.05 -17.39
CA GLY A 43 -1.68 -16.01 -16.70
C GLY A 43 -2.40 -15.48 -15.46
N GLU A 44 -2.13 -14.24 -15.04
CA GLU A 44 -2.81 -13.59 -13.89
C GLU A 44 -3.52 -12.26 -14.27
N PRO A 45 -4.35 -12.21 -15.34
CA PRO A 45 -5.00 -10.95 -15.76
C PRO A 45 -5.96 -10.40 -14.70
N ALA A 46 -6.62 -11.28 -13.94
CA ALA A 46 -7.52 -10.90 -12.86
C ALA A 46 -6.80 -10.17 -11.72
N LEU A 47 -5.55 -10.53 -11.44
CA LEU A 47 -4.74 -9.84 -10.42
C LEU A 47 -4.41 -8.41 -10.87
N THR A 48 -4.05 -8.24 -12.14
CA THR A 48 -3.79 -6.92 -12.74
C THR A 48 -5.04 -6.04 -12.67
N GLN A 49 -6.20 -6.59 -13.07
CA GLN A 49 -7.48 -5.89 -13.00
C GLN A 49 -7.87 -5.52 -11.55
N ALA A 50 -7.61 -6.39 -10.57
CA ALA A 50 -7.86 -6.10 -9.17
C ALA A 50 -7.05 -4.89 -8.69
N TRP A 51 -5.75 -4.85 -9.01
CA TRP A 51 -4.89 -3.71 -8.72
C TRP A 51 -5.34 -2.43 -9.41
N ASP A 52 -5.76 -2.53 -10.67
CA ASP A 52 -6.24 -1.36 -11.41
C ASP A 52 -7.53 -0.81 -10.82
N THR A 53 -8.44 -1.69 -10.43
CA THR A 53 -9.69 -1.33 -9.75
C THR A 53 -9.40 -0.64 -8.43
N VAL A 54 -8.61 -1.27 -7.55
CA VAL A 54 -8.31 -0.71 -6.23
C VAL A 54 -7.66 0.67 -6.34
N GLN A 55 -6.64 0.82 -7.20
CA GLN A 55 -5.93 2.10 -7.33
C GLN A 55 -6.81 3.20 -7.92
N THR A 56 -7.69 2.85 -8.86
CA THR A 56 -8.61 3.82 -9.49
C THR A 56 -9.72 4.25 -8.52
N GLU A 57 -10.39 3.28 -7.89
CA GLU A 57 -11.55 3.53 -7.02
C GLU A 57 -11.15 4.27 -5.74
N PHE A 58 -10.03 3.88 -5.13
CA PHE A 58 -9.54 4.49 -3.89
C PHE A 58 -8.59 5.67 -4.13
N ARG A 59 -8.26 5.98 -5.39
CA ARG A 59 -7.37 7.09 -5.78
C ARG A 59 -6.03 7.03 -5.04
N CYS A 60 -5.50 5.82 -4.96
CA CYS A 60 -4.25 5.47 -4.28
C CYS A 60 -3.25 4.95 -5.31
N CYS A 61 -1.97 4.87 -4.92
CA CYS A 61 -0.94 4.32 -5.81
C CYS A 61 0.12 3.58 -5.02
N GLY A 62 0.30 2.29 -5.32
CA GLY A 62 1.17 1.40 -4.55
C GLY A 62 0.54 0.95 -3.22
N VAL A 63 1.28 0.15 -2.46
CA VAL A 63 0.80 -0.39 -1.17
C VAL A 63 0.90 0.67 -0.10
N GLN A 64 2.10 1.23 0.07
CA GLN A 64 2.38 2.30 1.01
C GLN A 64 2.42 3.65 0.29
N ASN A 65 3.01 3.70 -0.92
CA ASN A 65 3.03 4.88 -1.77
C ASN A 65 3.50 4.51 -3.20
N TYR A 66 3.46 5.48 -4.10
CA TYR A 66 3.80 5.29 -5.52
C TYR A 66 5.24 4.80 -5.75
N THR A 67 6.16 4.96 -4.79
CA THR A 67 7.55 4.49 -4.92
C THR A 67 7.64 2.97 -4.88
N ASP A 68 6.63 2.26 -4.37
CA ASP A 68 6.54 0.80 -4.48
C ASP A 68 6.57 0.34 -5.95
N TRP A 69 6.02 1.14 -6.88
CA TRP A 69 6.12 0.86 -8.31
C TRP A 69 7.52 1.09 -8.86
N PHE A 70 8.27 2.03 -8.29
CA PHE A 70 9.61 2.37 -8.77
C PHE A 70 10.61 1.28 -8.44
N GLU A 71 10.45 0.61 -7.30
CA GLU A 71 11.19 -0.60 -6.95
C GLU A 71 10.97 -1.74 -7.96
N LEU A 72 9.77 -1.84 -8.53
CA LEU A 72 9.39 -2.91 -9.46
C LEU A 72 9.70 -2.59 -10.93
N ARG A 73 9.61 -1.32 -11.32
CA ARG A 73 9.69 -0.88 -12.73
C ARG A 73 10.97 -0.08 -13.02
N ASN A 74 12.05 -0.27 -12.26
CA ASN A 74 13.32 0.44 -12.44
C ASN A 74 13.17 1.97 -12.50
N GLY A 75 12.28 2.53 -11.67
CA GLY A 75 12.03 3.98 -11.62
C GLY A 75 11.36 4.60 -12.86
N THR A 76 10.79 3.79 -13.76
CA THR A 76 10.25 4.28 -15.05
C THR A 76 8.85 4.89 -14.97
N GLY A 77 8.13 4.71 -13.86
CA GLY A 77 6.79 5.29 -13.67
C GLY A 77 5.84 4.38 -12.90
N VAL A 78 4.56 4.76 -12.90
CA VAL A 78 3.43 4.05 -12.29
C VAL A 78 2.46 3.55 -13.38
N PRO A 79 1.58 2.56 -13.12
CA PRO A 79 0.55 2.16 -14.08
C PRO A 79 -0.51 3.26 -14.29
N GLU A 80 -1.31 3.12 -15.35
CA GLU A 80 -2.37 4.09 -15.69
C GLU A 80 -3.45 4.21 -14.60
N SER A 81 -3.70 3.16 -13.83
CA SER A 81 -4.63 3.17 -12.69
C SER A 81 -4.21 4.11 -11.55
N CYS A 82 -2.96 4.57 -11.53
CA CYS A 82 -2.47 5.58 -10.58
C CYS A 82 -2.65 7.04 -11.04
N CYS A 83 -3.15 7.27 -12.25
CA CYS A 83 -3.22 8.59 -12.86
C CYS A 83 -4.27 9.51 -12.22
N LEU A 84 -3.96 10.82 -12.15
CA LEU A 84 -4.84 11.85 -11.55
C LEU A 84 -6.10 12.12 -12.40
N GLU A 85 -5.96 12.12 -13.73
CA GLU A 85 -7.05 12.34 -14.69
C GLU A 85 -6.92 11.42 -15.90
N HIS A 86 -8.06 11.03 -16.49
CA HIS A 86 -8.11 10.47 -17.85
C HIS A 86 -7.66 11.56 -18.85
N GLY A 87 -6.39 11.61 -19.22
CA GLY A 87 -5.91 12.46 -20.33
C GLY A 87 -4.53 13.09 -20.16
N ALA A 88 -3.99 13.19 -18.94
CA ALA A 88 -2.60 13.62 -18.74
C ALA A 88 -1.66 12.42 -18.82
N PRO A 89 -0.54 12.48 -19.58
CA PRO A 89 0.38 11.36 -19.66
C PRO A 89 1.06 11.13 -18.31
N CYS A 90 0.89 9.92 -17.75
CA CYS A 90 1.52 9.50 -16.50
C CYS A 90 2.98 9.06 -16.64
N SER A 91 3.55 9.27 -17.82
CA SER A 91 4.97 9.06 -18.11
C SER A 91 5.54 10.31 -18.81
N GLY A 92 6.75 10.72 -18.41
CA GLY A 92 7.47 11.87 -19.00
C GLY A 92 7.63 13.09 -18.09
N LEU A 93 8.14 14.20 -18.66
CA LEU A 93 8.34 15.49 -18.01
C LEU A 93 6.97 16.13 -17.71
N GLY A 94 6.50 16.02 -16.46
CA GLY A 94 5.21 16.56 -16.02
C GLY A 94 4.19 15.50 -15.60
N ALA A 95 4.61 14.25 -15.43
CA ALA A 95 3.69 13.17 -15.13
C ALA A 95 2.83 13.41 -13.87
N ALA A 96 1.52 13.15 -13.99
CA ALA A 96 0.51 13.44 -12.96
C ALA A 96 -0.15 12.14 -12.48
N TRP A 97 0.31 11.63 -11.34
CA TRP A 97 -0.31 10.51 -10.61
C TRP A 97 -0.54 10.92 -9.16
N TRP A 98 -1.21 10.07 -8.36
CA TRP A 98 -1.44 10.29 -6.93
C TRP A 98 -0.10 10.35 -6.16
N LYS A 99 0.56 11.52 -6.21
CA LYS A 99 1.87 11.83 -5.60
C LYS A 99 1.74 12.43 -4.21
N GLU A 100 0.58 12.99 -3.90
CA GLU A 100 0.42 13.82 -2.73
C GLU A 100 0.35 12.99 -1.44
N VAL A 101 0.85 13.62 -0.38
CA VAL A 101 0.82 13.18 1.04
C VAL A 101 -0.61 12.91 1.55
N SER A 102 -1.63 13.24 0.76
CA SER A 102 -3.06 13.06 1.01
C SER A 102 -3.67 11.80 0.34
N ALA A 103 -2.94 11.11 -0.54
CA ALA A 103 -3.40 9.84 -1.10
C ALA A 103 -3.30 8.76 0.00
N PRO A 104 -4.42 8.15 0.42
CA PRO A 104 -4.37 7.08 1.41
C PRO A 104 -3.62 5.86 0.84
N PRO A 105 -2.99 5.04 1.69
CA PRO A 105 -2.56 3.70 1.30
C PRO A 105 -3.74 2.95 0.70
N CYS A 106 -3.48 2.12 -0.32
CA CYS A 106 -4.53 1.27 -0.86
C CYS A 106 -5.01 0.29 0.23
N PRO A 107 -6.34 0.09 0.37
CA PRO A 107 -6.92 -0.80 1.38
C PRO A 107 -6.63 -2.29 1.12
#